data_AF-S6GK96-F1
#
_entry.id   AF-S6GK96-F1
#
_cell.length_a   1.000
_cell.length_b   1.000
_cell.length_c   1.000
_cell.angle_alpha   90.00
_cell.angle_beta   90.00
_cell.angle_gamma   90.00
#
_symmetry.space_group_name_H-M   'P 1'
#
loop_
_entity.id
_entity.type
_entity.pdbx_description
1 polymer ?
#
loop_
_entity_poly.entity_id
_entity_poly.type
_entity_poly.pdbx_seq_one_letter_code
_entity_poly.pdbx_strand_id
1 'polypeptide(L)'
;MYYFYINRYYQYLCTALIAISFSPVLQAADLDTQLRINQNIERQSNRQIQQLLKDEDYQQQHPKLVIAGKPYAVKHNASDLGRALYTSVKDKNWSAVQYFLDQYQSLNNPDPMLLAYAKGALARIKGAMQESIKQYRHLLTLNPNFLPG
;
A
#
# COMPACT_ATOMS: atom_id res chain seq x y z
N MET A 1 -51.90 -14.29 66.05
CA MET A 1 -52.28 -13.99 64.65
C MET A 1 -51.04 -13.39 63.98
N TYR A 2 -50.57 -14.03 62.91
CA TYR A 2 -49.17 -14.04 62.42
C TYR A 2 -48.68 -12.70 61.84
N TYR A 3 -47.43 -12.32 62.18
CA TYR A 3 -46.65 -11.27 61.52
C TYR A 3 -46.24 -11.74 60.12
N PHE A 4 -46.56 -10.98 59.06
CA PHE A 4 -46.08 -11.27 57.71
C PHE A 4 -44.88 -10.38 57.38
N TYR A 5 -43.70 -10.97 57.49
CA TYR A 5 -42.43 -10.44 56.99
C TYR A 5 -42.51 -10.29 55.47
N ILE A 6 -42.42 -9.06 54.96
CA ILE A 6 -42.30 -8.81 53.52
C ILE A 6 -40.82 -8.81 53.13
N ASN A 7 -40.53 -9.70 52.18
CA ASN A 7 -39.24 -10.22 51.78
C ASN A 7 -38.31 -9.17 51.14
N ARG A 8 -37.09 -9.07 51.70
CA ARG A 8 -35.93 -8.25 51.28
C ARG A 8 -35.25 -8.73 49.97
N TYR A 9 -35.97 -9.49 49.13
CA TYR A 9 -35.45 -10.12 47.91
C TYR A 9 -35.68 -9.28 46.64
N TYR A 10 -36.55 -8.27 46.68
CA TYR A 10 -36.79 -7.41 45.50
C TYR A 10 -35.69 -6.36 45.25
N GLN A 11 -34.82 -6.09 46.22
CA GLN A 11 -33.72 -5.12 46.03
C GLN A 11 -32.56 -5.67 45.18
N TYR A 12 -32.41 -6.99 45.06
CA TYR A 12 -31.34 -7.59 44.24
C TYR A 12 -31.79 -8.04 42.85
N LEU A 13 -33.07 -7.94 42.53
CA LEU A 13 -33.59 -8.26 41.19
C LEU A 13 -33.38 -7.14 40.16
N CYS A 14 -33.01 -5.93 40.58
CA CYS A 14 -32.77 -4.80 39.67
C CYS A 14 -31.30 -4.61 39.24
N THR A 15 -30.32 -5.28 39.86
CA THR A 15 -28.89 -5.09 39.50
C THR A 15 -28.34 -6.10 38.51
N ALA A 16 -29.09 -7.13 38.13
CA ALA A 16 -28.62 -8.20 37.24
C ALA A 16 -28.93 -8.00 35.74
N LEU A 17 -29.57 -6.88 35.35
CA LEU A 17 -30.06 -6.64 33.98
C LEU A 17 -29.38 -5.45 33.26
N ILE A 18 -28.16 -5.08 33.65
CA ILE A 18 -27.38 -3.98 33.01
C ILE A 18 -26.07 -4.49 32.35
N ALA A 19 -25.78 -5.80 32.40
CA ALA A 19 -24.49 -6.33 31.93
C ALA A 19 -24.53 -7.05 30.57
N ILE A 20 -25.51 -6.78 29.70
CA ILE A 20 -25.55 -7.36 28.34
C ILE A 20 -25.88 -6.25 27.33
N SER A 21 -24.96 -5.31 27.14
CA SER A 21 -25.00 -4.35 26.02
C SER A 21 -23.58 -3.95 25.60
N PHE A 22 -22.70 -4.94 25.43
CA PHE A 22 -21.50 -4.74 24.60
C PHE A 22 -21.90 -5.08 23.16
N SER A 23 -22.40 -4.09 22.43
CA SER A 23 -22.76 -4.23 21.01
C SER A 23 -21.49 -4.27 20.14
N PRO A 24 -21.28 -5.32 19.31
CA PRO A 24 -20.14 -5.38 18.37
C PRO A 24 -20.31 -4.50 17.12
N VAL A 25 -21.38 -3.71 17.02
CA VAL A 25 -21.73 -2.93 15.80
C VAL A 25 -20.79 -1.73 15.57
N LEU A 26 -20.13 -1.22 16.61
CA LEU A 26 -19.21 -0.08 16.50
C LEU A 26 -17.89 -0.41 15.77
N GLN A 27 -17.42 -1.66 15.82
CA GLN A 27 -16.13 -2.05 15.21
C GLN A 27 -16.20 -2.16 13.68
N ALA A 28 -17.32 -2.60 13.11
CA ALA A 28 -17.47 -2.72 11.66
C ALA A 28 -17.62 -1.36 10.96
N ALA A 29 -18.34 -0.42 11.58
CA ALA A 29 -18.51 0.94 11.06
C ALA A 29 -17.20 1.76 11.11
N ASP A 30 -16.38 1.53 12.13
CA ASP A 30 -15.05 2.15 12.24
C ASP A 30 -14.11 1.61 11.15
N LEU A 31 -14.06 0.30 10.93
CA LEU A 31 -13.23 -0.31 9.86
C LEU A 31 -13.55 0.23 8.46
N ASP A 32 -14.82 0.33 8.09
CA ASP A 32 -15.23 0.88 6.79
C ASP A 32 -14.84 2.35 6.64
N THR A 33 -15.00 3.13 7.72
CA THR A 33 -14.62 4.54 7.74
C THR A 33 -13.11 4.72 7.59
N GLN A 34 -12.31 3.93 8.32
CA GLN A 34 -10.85 3.93 8.23
C GLN A 34 -10.37 3.52 6.83
N LEU A 35 -10.95 2.47 6.25
CA LEU A 35 -10.62 2.02 4.91
C LEU A 35 -10.86 3.14 3.87
N ARG A 36 -12.02 3.80 3.95
CA ARG A 36 -12.36 4.92 3.06
C ARG A 36 -11.43 6.11 3.24
N ILE A 37 -11.09 6.47 4.48
CA ILE A 37 -10.14 7.56 4.76
C ILE A 37 -8.78 7.23 4.14
N ASN A 38 -8.26 6.01 4.36
CA ASN A 38 -6.98 5.57 3.80
C ASN A 38 -6.99 5.62 2.26
N GLN A 39 -8.06 5.13 1.62
CA GLN A 39 -8.21 5.21 0.17
C GLN A 39 -8.23 6.66 -0.34
N ASN A 40 -8.89 7.57 0.38
CA ASN A 40 -8.95 8.99 -0.01
C ASN A 40 -7.60 9.67 0.15
N ILE A 41 -6.87 9.41 1.25
CA ILE A 41 -5.51 9.92 1.49
C ILE A 41 -4.57 9.43 0.38
N GLU A 42 -4.60 8.14 0.04
CA GLU A 42 -3.78 7.60 -1.05
C GLU A 42 -4.11 8.25 -2.40
N ARG A 43 -5.40 8.40 -2.73
CA ARG A 43 -5.81 9.04 -3.99
C ARG A 43 -5.32 10.49 -4.06
N GLN A 44 -5.40 11.23 -2.96
CA GLN A 44 -4.94 12.62 -2.89
C GLN A 44 -3.42 12.71 -3.05
N SER A 45 -2.67 11.87 -2.31
CA SER A 45 -1.21 11.76 -2.43
C SER A 45 -0.78 11.42 -3.86
N ASN A 46 -1.43 10.44 -4.48
CA ASN A 46 -1.15 10.03 -5.85
C ASN A 46 -1.43 11.15 -6.86
N ARG A 47 -2.47 11.97 -6.67
CA ARG A 47 -2.73 13.14 -7.54
C ARG A 47 -1.60 14.17 -7.46
N GLN A 48 -1.08 14.44 -6.26
CA GLN A 48 0.06 15.34 -6.09
C GLN A 48 1.31 14.77 -6.78
N ILE A 49 1.58 13.48 -6.60
CA ILE A 49 2.69 12.79 -7.28
C ILE A 49 2.53 12.85 -8.80
N GLN A 50 1.32 12.65 -9.33
CA GLN A 50 1.04 12.77 -10.76
C GLN A 50 1.30 14.18 -11.29
N GLN A 51 1.02 15.22 -10.50
CA GLN A 51 1.34 16.59 -10.87
C GLN A 51 2.85 16.78 -10.92
N LEU A 52 3.57 16.36 -9.88
CA LEU A 52 5.04 16.40 -9.85
C LEU A 52 5.66 15.64 -11.04
N LEU A 53 5.15 14.45 -11.36
CA LEU A 53 5.60 13.64 -12.50
C LEU A 53 5.28 14.25 -13.87
N LYS A 54 4.27 15.11 -13.97
CA LYS A 54 3.89 15.82 -15.20
C LYS A 54 4.67 17.12 -15.38
N ASP A 55 4.92 17.80 -14.26
CA ASP A 55 5.63 19.08 -14.21
C ASP A 55 7.15 18.89 -14.32
N GLU A 56 7.66 17.73 -13.89
CA GLU A 56 8.99 17.23 -14.23
C GLU A 56 9.00 16.78 -15.70
N ASP A 57 9.06 17.75 -16.63
CA ASP A 57 9.69 17.51 -17.92
C ASP A 57 11.06 16.89 -17.62
N TYR A 58 11.27 15.64 -18.05
CA TYR A 58 12.43 14.81 -17.75
C TYR A 58 13.72 15.55 -18.12
N GLN A 59 14.22 16.40 -17.23
CA GLN A 59 15.50 17.06 -17.40
C GLN A 59 16.51 15.92 -17.52
N GLN A 60 17.31 15.97 -18.58
CA GLN A 60 18.14 14.88 -19.10
C GLN A 60 19.29 14.43 -18.18
N GLN A 61 19.14 14.60 -16.88
CA GLN A 61 20.06 14.12 -15.87
C GLN A 61 19.59 12.76 -15.37
N HIS A 62 20.41 11.74 -15.63
CA HIS A 62 20.21 10.39 -15.10
C HIS A 62 20.00 10.45 -13.58
N PRO A 63 18.91 9.86 -13.03
CA PRO A 63 18.68 9.83 -11.60
C PRO A 63 19.88 9.21 -10.89
N LYS A 64 20.48 9.96 -9.95
CA LYS A 64 21.52 9.41 -9.09
C LYS A 64 20.87 8.50 -8.08
N LEU A 65 21.15 7.21 -8.16
CA LEU A 65 20.70 6.25 -7.15
C LEU A 65 21.44 6.54 -5.84
N VAL A 66 20.72 6.75 -4.75
CA VAL A 66 21.32 6.92 -3.43
C VAL A 66 20.96 5.72 -2.57
N ILE A 67 21.95 4.88 -2.25
CA ILE A 67 21.76 3.73 -1.36
C ILE A 67 22.40 4.08 -0.02
N ALA A 68 21.61 4.08 1.05
CA ALA A 68 22.09 4.40 2.40
C ALA A 68 22.87 5.74 2.47
N GLY A 69 22.35 6.77 1.78
CA GLY A 69 22.97 8.11 1.74
C GLY A 69 24.18 8.26 0.83
N LYS A 70 24.61 7.21 0.11
CA LYS A 70 25.75 7.26 -0.81
C LYS A 70 25.31 7.23 -2.28
N PRO A 71 25.84 8.12 -3.14
CA PRO A 71 25.57 8.07 -4.57
C PRO A 71 26.18 6.81 -5.16
N TYR A 72 25.37 6.07 -5.92
CA TYR A 72 25.73 4.83 -6.58
C TYR A 72 25.65 5.01 -8.10
N ALA A 73 26.70 4.63 -8.82
CA ALA A 73 26.72 4.67 -10.27
C ALA A 73 25.95 3.48 -10.84
N VAL A 74 24.87 3.75 -11.58
CA VAL A 74 24.05 2.71 -12.21
C VAL A 74 24.60 2.46 -13.62
N LYS A 75 25.20 1.28 -13.85
CA LYS A 75 25.61 0.87 -15.20
C LYS A 75 24.43 0.27 -15.95
N HIS A 76 24.52 0.26 -17.28
CA HIS A 76 23.51 -0.34 -18.14
C HIS A 76 23.66 -1.87 -18.20
N ASN A 77 23.36 -2.55 -17.10
CA ASN A 77 23.30 -4.01 -17.00
C ASN A 77 22.14 -4.46 -16.10
N ALA A 78 21.73 -5.72 -16.21
CA ALA A 78 20.57 -6.25 -15.48
C ALA A 78 20.69 -6.14 -13.95
N SER A 79 21.88 -6.34 -13.37
CA SER A 79 22.05 -6.27 -11.93
C SER A 79 21.89 -4.84 -11.40
N ASP A 80 22.57 -3.89 -12.04
CA ASP A 80 22.58 -2.50 -11.60
C ASP A 80 21.24 -1.81 -11.86
N LEU A 81 20.66 -2.00 -13.05
CA LEU A 81 19.34 -1.46 -13.37
C LEU A 81 18.24 -2.12 -12.54
N GLY A 82 18.31 -3.44 -12.30
CA GLY A 82 17.34 -4.14 -11.47
C GLY A 82 17.38 -3.64 -10.02
N ARG A 83 18.57 -3.49 -9.45
CA ARG A 83 18.75 -2.93 -8.10
C ARG A 83 18.27 -1.47 -8.02
N ALA A 84 18.58 -0.66 -9.03
CA ALA A 84 18.14 0.72 -9.10
C ALA A 84 16.61 0.82 -9.17
N LEU A 85 15.98 0.00 -10.01
CA LEU A 85 14.53 -0.05 -10.16
C LEU A 85 13.85 -0.49 -8.85
N TYR A 86 14.27 -1.62 -8.26
CA TYR A 86 13.70 -2.11 -7.01
C TYR A 86 13.82 -1.07 -5.88
N THR A 87 15.01 -0.48 -5.73
CA THR A 87 15.27 0.53 -4.70
C THR A 87 14.38 1.76 -4.91
N SER A 88 14.23 2.23 -6.14
CA SER A 88 13.37 3.38 -6.46
C SER A 88 11.90 3.12 -6.13
N VAL A 89 11.40 1.89 -6.38
CA VAL A 89 10.03 1.51 -5.99
C VAL A 89 9.87 1.51 -4.48
N LYS A 90 10.81 0.88 -3.76
CA LYS A 90 10.80 0.81 -2.30
C LYS A 90 10.84 2.20 -1.64
N ASP A 91 11.68 3.10 -2.18
CA ASP A 91 11.85 4.46 -1.67
C ASP A 91 10.76 5.42 -2.18
N LYS A 92 9.79 4.92 -2.96
CA LYS A 92 8.70 5.71 -3.59
C LYS A 92 9.21 6.86 -4.44
N ASN A 93 10.40 6.72 -5.02
CA ASN A 93 10.98 7.69 -5.94
C ASN A 93 10.43 7.45 -7.36
N TRP A 94 9.22 7.92 -7.61
CA TRP A 94 8.45 7.56 -8.80
C TRP A 94 9.05 8.05 -10.12
N SER A 95 9.75 9.19 -10.11
CA SER A 95 10.48 9.68 -11.28
C SER A 95 11.65 8.75 -11.62
N ALA A 96 12.40 8.29 -10.61
CA ALA A 96 13.43 7.26 -10.80
C ALA A 96 12.85 5.90 -11.21
N VAL A 97 11.68 5.50 -10.68
CA VAL A 97 10.99 4.27 -11.11
C VAL A 97 10.69 4.32 -12.60
N GLN A 98 10.11 5.41 -13.10
CA GLN A 98 9.79 5.52 -14.52
C GLN A 98 11.06 5.44 -15.37
N TYR A 99 12.10 6.20 -15.02
CA TYR A 99 13.37 6.17 -15.73
C TYR A 99 14.01 4.76 -15.74
N PHE A 100 14.19 4.13 -14.58
CA PHE A 100 14.86 2.83 -14.51
C PHE A 100 14.00 1.70 -15.08
N LEU A 101 12.67 1.82 -15.05
CA LEU A 101 11.79 0.86 -15.70
C LEU A 101 11.97 0.87 -17.21
N ASP A 102 12.06 2.06 -17.82
CA ASP A 102 12.27 2.21 -19.26
C ASP A 102 13.61 1.61 -19.71
N GLN A 103 14.67 1.80 -18.92
CA GLN A 103 15.99 1.20 -19.19
C GLN A 103 16.02 -0.30 -18.90
N TYR A 104 15.34 -0.77 -17.87
CA TYR A 104 15.36 -2.18 -17.48
C TYR A 104 14.61 -3.06 -18.49
N GLN A 105 13.46 -2.58 -18.99
CA GLN A 105 12.67 -3.33 -19.97
C GLN A 105 13.32 -3.41 -21.37
N SER A 106 14.32 -2.57 -21.68
CA SER A 106 15.06 -2.63 -22.94
C SER A 106 16.18 -3.66 -22.95
N LEU A 107 16.43 -4.34 -21.83
CA LEU A 107 17.41 -5.42 -21.75
C LEU A 107 16.91 -6.66 -22.51
N ASN A 108 17.83 -7.52 -22.96
CA ASN A 108 17.47 -8.74 -23.68
C ASN A 108 16.71 -9.77 -22.83
N ASN A 109 16.95 -9.80 -21.52
CA ASN A 109 16.34 -10.76 -20.59
C ASN A 109 16.10 -10.14 -19.20
N PRO A 110 15.18 -9.18 -19.08
CA PRO A 110 14.82 -8.59 -17.79
C PRO A 110 14.04 -9.59 -16.94
N ASP A 111 14.19 -9.50 -15.61
CA ASP A 111 13.40 -10.33 -14.70
C ASP A 111 11.91 -9.97 -14.81
N PRO A 112 11.04 -10.91 -15.25
CA PRO A 112 9.62 -10.65 -15.41
C PRO A 112 8.93 -10.34 -14.07
N MET A 113 9.45 -10.86 -12.94
CA MET A 113 8.91 -10.60 -11.61
C MET A 113 9.11 -9.13 -11.23
N LEU A 114 10.34 -8.62 -11.38
CA LEU A 114 10.62 -7.21 -11.12
C LEU A 114 9.86 -6.26 -12.07
N LEU A 115 9.73 -6.63 -13.34
CA LEU A 115 8.93 -5.85 -14.29
C LEU A 115 7.46 -5.74 -13.87
N ALA A 116 6.83 -6.87 -13.53
CA ALA A 116 5.43 -6.90 -13.11
C ALA A 116 5.23 -6.08 -11.82
N TYR A 117 6.16 -6.21 -10.85
CA TYR A 117 6.13 -5.43 -9.61
C TYR A 117 6.23 -3.92 -9.87
N ALA A 118 7.22 -3.47 -10.64
CA ALA A 118 7.44 -2.07 -10.94
C ALA A 118 6.31 -1.45 -11.78
N LYS A 119 5.82 -2.17 -12.80
CA LYS A 119 4.67 -1.74 -13.63
C LYS A 119 3.40 -1.64 -12.80
N GLY A 120 3.16 -2.61 -11.91
CA GLY A 120 2.02 -2.60 -10.99
C GLY A 120 2.04 -1.40 -10.04
N ALA A 121 3.21 -1.10 -9.47
CA ALA A 121 3.40 0.05 -8.58
C ALA A 121 3.22 1.37 -9.31
N LEU A 122 3.86 1.55 -10.47
CA LEU A 122 3.76 2.77 -11.26
C LEU A 122 2.32 3.02 -11.75
N ALA A 123 1.62 1.96 -12.19
CA ALA A 123 0.22 2.06 -12.60
C ALA A 123 -0.69 2.51 -11.45
N ARG A 124 -0.45 2.04 -10.22
CA ARG A 124 -1.21 2.46 -9.02
C ARG A 124 -1.08 3.96 -8.78
N ILE A 125 0.15 4.47 -8.82
CA ILE A 125 0.45 5.90 -8.62
C ILE A 125 -0.12 6.75 -9.77
N LYS A 126 -0.09 6.22 -11.00
CA LYS A 126 -0.73 6.85 -12.17
C LYS A 126 -2.26 6.71 -12.18
N GLY A 127 -2.89 6.11 -11.17
CA GLY A 127 -4.34 5.93 -11.10
C GLY A 127 -4.88 4.90 -12.11
N ALA A 128 -4.01 4.20 -12.83
CA ALA A 128 -4.34 3.14 -13.78
C ALA A 128 -4.60 1.82 -13.03
N MET A 129 -5.65 1.79 -12.20
CA MET A 129 -5.90 0.70 -11.25
C MET A 129 -6.08 -0.67 -11.92
N GLN A 130 -6.73 -0.72 -13.09
CA GLN A 130 -6.91 -1.97 -13.84
C GLN A 130 -5.57 -2.55 -14.31
N GLU A 131 -4.67 -1.70 -14.80
CA GLU A 131 -3.33 -2.14 -15.21
C GLU A 131 -2.52 -2.58 -13.98
N SER A 132 -2.63 -1.86 -12.86
CA SER A 132 -1.98 -2.25 -11.60
C SER A 132 -2.42 -3.65 -11.14
N ILE A 133 -3.73 -3.92 -11.12
CA ILE A 133 -4.28 -5.23 -10.77
C ILE A 133 -3.78 -6.32 -11.73
N LYS A 134 -3.80 -6.05 -13.03
CA LYS A 134 -3.31 -7.00 -14.05
C LYS A 134 -1.84 -7.37 -13.79
N GLN A 135 -0.98 -6.38 -13.54
CA GLN A 135 0.44 -6.60 -13.30
C GLN A 135 0.70 -7.34 -11.99
N TYR A 136 0.00 -7.00 -10.91
CA TYR A 136 0.14 -7.71 -9.64
C TYR A 136 -0.42 -9.14 -9.69
N ARG A 137 -1.49 -9.38 -10.45
CA ARG A 137 -1.96 -10.76 -10.69
C ARG A 137 -0.91 -11.55 -11.48
N HIS A 138 -0.34 -10.97 -12.53
CA HIS A 138 0.73 -11.61 -13.28
C HIS A 138 1.94 -11.91 -12.38
N LEU A 139 2.34 -10.98 -11.52
CA LEU A 139 3.38 -11.19 -10.51
C LEU A 139 3.09 -12.41 -9.63
N LEU A 140 1.86 -12.55 -9.14
CA LEU A 140 1.45 -13.70 -8.33
C LEU A 140 1.38 -15.01 -9.12
N THR A 141 1.18 -14.97 -10.44
CA THR A 141 1.32 -16.17 -11.28
C THR A 141 2.79 -16.61 -11.42
N LEU A 142 3.73 -15.67 -11.38
CA LEU A 142 5.17 -15.97 -11.43
C LEU A 142 5.69 -16.45 -10.07
N ASN A 143 5.23 -15.82 -8.99
CA ASN A 143 5.55 -16.19 -7.61
C ASN A 143 4.32 -16.01 -6.70
N PRO A 144 3.60 -17.11 -6.39
CA PRO A 144 2.41 -17.05 -5.53
C PRO A 144 2.67 -16.55 -4.11
N ASN A 145 3.90 -16.68 -3.61
CA ASN A 145 4.30 -16.28 -2.25
C ASN A 145 4.99 -14.91 -2.23
N PHE A 146 4.84 -14.11 -3.30
CA PHE A 146 5.45 -12.80 -3.38
C PHE A 146 4.92 -11.89 -2.26
N LEU A 147 5.85 -11.36 -1.45
CA LEU A 147 5.58 -10.34 -0.44
C LEU A 147 6.42 -9.11 -0.78
N PRO A 148 5.81 -7.94 -1.03
CA PRO A 148 6.57 -6.71 -1.14
C PRO A 148 7.16 -6.37 0.23
N GLY A 149 8.50 -6.27 0.30
CA GLY A 149 9.24 -5.87 1.50
C GLY A 149 9.46 -4.36 1.60
#